data_AF-A0A8X6LI92-F1
#
_entry.id   AF-A0A8X6LI92-F1
#
_cell.length_a   1.000
_cell.length_b   1.000
_cell.length_c   1.000
_cell.angle_alpha   90.00
_cell.angle_beta   90.00
_cell.angle_gamma   90.00
#
_symmetry.space_group_name_H-M   'P 1'
#
loop_
_entity.id
_entity.type
_entity.pdbx_description
1 polymer ?
#
loop_
_entity_poly.entity_id
_entity_poly.type
_entity_poly.pdbx_seq_one_letter_code
_entity_poly.pdbx_strand_id
1 'polypeptide(L)'
;MLSRPNIRSKEFIVVQYDHEVQGSSILKPLQGKGRVCSEAIVSRPILSSNKGVVKSQGFGSSYGEIDTYHMAACAIDTAIRNYVAAGGNINHLALLDNFCWCDAYNPERLWQLKRAAEACYDFATAFKTPFISGKDSMFNNFKGYDENGEKVMIPAPPSLLISAIGVIENIENAVSLDVKMPGT
;
A
#
# COMPACT_ATOMS: atom_id res chain seq x y z
N MET A 1 8.25 -16.06 -13.51
CA MET A 1 7.85 -15.11 -12.44
C MET A 1 7.49 -13.74 -13.00
N LEU A 2 8.35 -13.09 -13.80
CA LEU A 2 8.15 -11.73 -14.34
C LEU A 2 6.93 -11.54 -15.27
N SER A 3 6.38 -12.61 -15.85
CA SER A 3 5.16 -12.55 -16.66
C SER A 3 3.86 -12.45 -15.85
N ARG A 4 3.91 -12.70 -14.53
CA ARG A 4 2.73 -12.69 -13.67
C ARG A 4 2.14 -11.27 -13.58
N PRO A 5 0.81 -11.08 -13.72
CA PRO A 5 0.18 -9.76 -13.65
C PRO A 5 0.50 -8.97 -12.37
N ASN A 6 0.67 -9.67 -11.24
CA ASN A 6 0.98 -9.06 -9.95
C ASN A 6 2.45 -8.60 -9.79
N ILE A 7 3.33 -8.96 -10.73
CA ILE A 7 4.78 -8.71 -10.66
C ILE A 7 5.28 -7.91 -11.87
N ARG A 8 4.72 -8.16 -13.06
CA ARG A 8 5.13 -7.48 -14.29
C ARG A 8 5.01 -5.96 -14.17
N SER A 9 5.69 -5.23 -15.07
CA SER A 9 5.57 -3.77 -15.13
C SER A 9 4.11 -3.34 -15.22
N LYS A 10 3.74 -2.37 -14.38
CA LYS A 10 2.43 -1.71 -14.36
C LYS A 10 2.48 -0.35 -15.07
N GLU A 11 3.55 -0.07 -15.82
CA GLU A 11 3.77 1.22 -16.50
C GLU A 11 2.58 1.65 -17.34
N PHE A 12 1.94 0.71 -18.06
CA PHE A 12 0.78 0.98 -18.90
C PHE A 12 -0.42 1.59 -18.14
N ILE A 13 -0.51 1.40 -16.82
CA ILE A 13 -1.50 2.05 -15.96
C ILE A 13 -1.01 3.44 -15.58
N VAL A 14 0.25 3.53 -15.15
CA VAL A 14 0.84 4.77 -14.61
C VAL A 14 0.88 5.88 -15.65
N VAL A 15 1.19 5.57 -16.91
CA VAL A 15 1.31 6.58 -17.98
C VAL A 15 -0.03 7.18 -18.43
N GLN A 16 -1.17 6.65 -17.96
CA GLN A 16 -2.48 7.19 -18.30
C GLN A 16 -2.85 8.44 -17.49
N TYR A 17 -2.09 8.76 -16.44
CA TYR A 17 -2.36 9.85 -15.52
C TYR A 17 -1.23 10.88 -15.52
N ASP A 18 -1.59 12.13 -15.23
CA ASP A 18 -0.63 13.21 -15.01
C ASP A 18 0.07 13.05 -13.65
N HIS A 19 1.38 13.34 -13.61
CA HIS A 19 2.20 13.28 -12.40
C HIS A 19 2.98 14.59 -12.15
N GLU A 20 2.67 15.67 -12.87
CA GLU A 20 3.50 16.89 -12.94
C GLU A 20 2.71 18.16 -12.62
N VAL A 21 1.38 18.11 -12.67
CA VAL A 21 0.52 19.25 -12.38
C VAL A 21 0.87 19.86 -11.02
N GLN A 22 0.94 21.19 -10.99
CA GLN A 22 1.42 22.00 -9.86
C GLN A 22 2.94 21.97 -9.60
N GLY A 23 3.73 21.21 -10.37
CA GLY A 23 5.19 21.20 -10.28
C GLY A 23 5.73 20.73 -8.93
N SER A 24 4.96 19.92 -8.20
CA SER A 24 5.26 19.51 -6.83
C SER A 24 5.95 18.15 -6.73
N SER A 25 6.01 17.36 -7.80
CA SER A 25 6.55 15.99 -7.74
C SER A 25 8.07 15.96 -7.66
N ILE A 26 8.59 15.32 -6.61
CA ILE A 26 10.03 15.07 -6.40
C ILE A 26 10.37 13.65 -6.86
N LEU A 27 9.70 12.64 -6.27
CA LEU A 27 9.75 11.26 -6.74
C LEU A 27 8.38 10.86 -7.27
N LYS A 28 8.34 10.46 -8.54
CA LYS A 28 7.13 10.09 -9.28
C LYS A 28 6.89 8.58 -9.19
N PRO A 29 5.68 8.10 -9.56
CA PRO A 29 5.42 6.66 -9.61
C PRO A 29 6.30 5.89 -10.61
N LEU A 30 6.76 6.52 -11.69
CA LEU A 30 7.80 5.96 -12.57
C LEU A 30 9.15 6.61 -12.24
N GLN A 31 10.14 5.79 -11.90
CA GLN A 31 11.45 6.25 -11.47
C GLN A 31 12.58 5.73 -12.36
N GLY A 32 13.63 6.54 -12.46
CA GLY A 32 14.85 6.22 -13.20
C GLY A 32 14.68 6.12 -14.72
N LYS A 33 15.80 5.91 -15.41
CA LYS A 33 15.84 5.69 -16.86
C LYS A 33 15.03 4.46 -17.29
N GLY A 34 14.96 3.45 -16.44
CA GLY A 34 14.22 2.21 -16.67
C GLY A 34 12.71 2.33 -16.46
N ARG A 35 12.19 3.50 -16.05
CA ARG A 35 10.76 3.75 -15.81
C ARG A 35 10.14 2.69 -14.90
N VAL A 36 10.80 2.41 -13.79
CA VAL A 36 10.37 1.38 -12.83
C VAL A 36 9.22 1.93 -12.00
N CYS A 37 8.14 1.14 -11.88
CA CYS A 37 7.01 1.47 -11.01
C CYS A 37 7.43 1.40 -9.54
N SER A 38 7.26 2.50 -8.82
CA SER A 38 7.52 2.61 -7.38
C SER A 38 6.23 2.54 -6.58
N GLU A 39 6.31 1.92 -5.41
CA GLU A 39 5.24 1.90 -4.40
C GLU A 39 5.42 3.04 -3.37
N ALA A 40 6.35 3.97 -3.61
CA ALA A 40 6.58 5.19 -2.84
C ALA A 40 6.82 6.42 -3.74
N ILE A 41 6.27 7.56 -3.34
CA ILE A 41 6.41 8.85 -4.01
C ILE A 41 6.75 9.95 -3.01
N VAL A 42 7.30 11.05 -3.51
CA VAL A 42 7.63 12.24 -2.72
C VAL A 42 7.11 13.47 -3.47
N SER A 43 6.33 14.30 -2.77
CA SER A 43 5.88 15.58 -3.30
C SER A 43 6.30 16.75 -2.38
N ARG A 44 6.38 17.95 -2.95
CA ARG A 44 6.64 19.22 -2.27
C ARG A 44 5.41 20.12 -2.44
N PRO A 45 4.41 20.03 -1.54
CA PRO A 45 3.17 20.81 -1.67
C PRO A 45 3.40 22.33 -1.54
N ILE A 46 4.42 22.72 -0.76
CA ILE A 46 4.81 24.12 -0.58
C ILE A 46 6.11 24.34 -1.35
N LEU A 47 6.03 24.94 -2.54
CA LEU A 47 7.16 25.04 -3.48
C LEU A 47 8.36 25.82 -2.93
N SER A 48 8.13 26.74 -1.98
CA SER A 48 9.19 27.51 -1.29
C SER A 48 9.82 26.78 -0.10
N SER A 49 9.32 25.60 0.27
CA SER A 49 9.85 24.82 1.38
C SER A 49 10.79 23.72 0.89
N ASN A 50 11.82 23.42 1.68
CA ASN A 50 12.63 22.21 1.47
C ASN A 50 11.95 20.95 2.02
N LYS A 51 10.84 21.10 2.76
CA LYS A 51 10.07 19.96 3.26
C LYS A 51 9.21 19.36 2.16
N GLY A 52 9.02 18.05 2.23
CA GLY A 52 8.13 17.30 1.37
C GLY A 52 7.26 16.33 2.14
N VAL A 53 6.42 15.61 1.41
CA VAL A 53 5.57 14.54 1.92
C VAL A 53 5.94 13.27 1.17
N VAL A 54 6.34 12.26 1.93
CA VAL A 54 6.54 10.90 1.43
C VAL A 54 5.23 10.15 1.61
N LYS A 55 4.80 9.44 0.56
CA LYS A 55 3.66 8.52 0.59
C LYS A 55 4.09 7.18 0.04
N SER A 56 3.68 6.10 0.67
CA SER A 56 3.90 4.74 0.19
C SER A 56 2.73 3.85 0.53
N GLN A 57 2.75 2.61 0.01
CA GLN A 57 1.71 1.64 0.27
C GLN A 57 2.24 0.21 0.36
N GLY A 58 1.43 -0.65 0.97
CA GLY A 58 1.60 -2.10 1.02
C GLY A 58 0.24 -2.78 0.94
N PHE A 59 0.10 -3.77 0.08
CA PHE A 59 -1.15 -4.50 -0.13
C PHE A 59 -0.98 -5.98 0.25
N GLY A 60 -1.78 -6.44 1.21
CA GLY A 60 -1.88 -7.84 1.59
C GLY A 60 -3.18 -8.45 1.08
N SER A 61 -3.12 -9.56 0.36
CA SER A 61 -4.30 -10.33 -0.03
C SER A 61 -4.02 -11.83 -0.10
N SER A 62 -3.00 -12.26 -0.86
CA SER A 62 -2.73 -13.70 -1.07
C SER A 62 -2.40 -14.47 0.23
N TYR A 63 -1.91 -13.80 1.27
CA TYR A 63 -1.66 -14.43 2.58
C TYR A 63 -2.92 -14.51 3.44
N GLY A 64 -3.97 -13.76 3.11
CA GLY A 64 -5.20 -13.69 3.90
C GLY A 64 -6.01 -14.99 3.92
N GLU A 65 -5.81 -15.87 2.95
CA GLU A 65 -6.37 -17.22 2.96
C GLU A 65 -5.64 -18.17 3.93
N ILE A 66 -4.42 -17.81 4.35
CA ILE A 66 -3.57 -18.61 5.25
C ILE A 66 -3.68 -18.06 6.69
N ASP A 67 -3.31 -16.79 6.87
CA ASP A 67 -3.39 -16.09 8.17
C ASP A 67 -3.51 -14.58 7.94
N THR A 68 -4.60 -13.99 8.41
CA THR A 68 -4.89 -12.57 8.21
C THR A 68 -4.13 -11.63 9.14
N TYR A 69 -3.63 -12.11 10.28
CA TYR A 69 -2.72 -11.34 11.13
C TYR A 69 -1.38 -11.15 10.41
N HIS A 70 -0.79 -12.23 9.90
CA HIS A 70 0.48 -12.17 9.16
C HIS A 70 0.33 -11.47 7.81
N MET A 71 -0.82 -11.62 7.14
CA MET A 71 -1.14 -10.81 5.95
C MET A 71 -1.10 -9.31 6.26
N ALA A 72 -1.78 -8.88 7.33
CA ALA A 72 -1.81 -7.48 7.74
C ALA A 72 -0.42 -6.98 8.17
N ALA A 73 0.32 -7.78 8.94
CA ALA A 73 1.71 -7.50 9.31
C ALA A 73 2.59 -7.25 8.07
N CYS A 74 2.50 -8.12 7.05
CA CYS A 74 3.25 -7.94 5.80
C CYS A 74 2.84 -6.67 5.03
N ALA A 75 1.56 -6.32 5.02
CA ALA A 75 1.08 -5.10 4.37
C ALA A 75 1.61 -3.84 5.07
N ILE A 76 1.56 -3.81 6.40
CA ILE A 76 2.10 -2.71 7.22
C ILE A 76 3.60 -2.57 7.01
N ASP A 77 4.33 -3.66 7.18
CA ASP A 77 5.78 -3.68 7.02
C ASP A 77 6.21 -3.28 5.59
N THR A 78 5.49 -3.71 4.55
CA THR A 78 5.76 -3.26 3.18
C THR A 78 5.54 -1.76 3.01
N ALA A 79 4.44 -1.20 3.53
CA ALA A 79 4.19 0.24 3.48
C ALA A 79 5.30 1.04 4.18
N ILE A 80 5.69 0.61 5.38
CA ILE A 80 6.75 1.26 6.19
C ILE A 80 8.11 1.14 5.49
N ARG A 81 8.49 -0.05 5.00
CA ARG A 81 9.77 -0.24 4.31
C ARG A 81 9.86 0.61 3.05
N ASN A 82 8.78 0.70 2.26
CA ASN A 82 8.72 1.58 1.09
C ASN A 82 8.85 3.06 1.48
N TYR A 83 8.21 3.48 2.59
CA TYR A 83 8.31 4.85 3.12
C TYR A 83 9.74 5.21 3.52
N VAL A 84 10.38 4.35 4.32
CA VAL A 84 11.75 4.54 4.80
C VAL A 84 12.75 4.49 3.64
N ALA A 85 12.59 3.54 2.71
CA ALA A 85 13.46 3.41 1.55
C ALA A 85 13.43 4.64 0.63
N ALA A 86 12.32 5.40 0.60
CA ALA A 86 12.21 6.65 -0.13
C ALA A 86 12.82 7.87 0.60
N GLY A 87 13.37 7.68 1.80
CA GLY A 87 13.95 8.74 2.64
C GLY A 87 13.02 9.26 3.73
N GLY A 88 11.89 8.61 3.98
CA GLY A 88 10.95 8.97 5.04
C GLY A 88 11.51 8.74 6.45
N ASN A 89 11.22 9.65 7.38
CA ASN A 89 11.58 9.52 8.79
C ASN A 89 10.46 8.83 9.57
N ILE A 90 10.73 7.65 10.12
CA ILE A 90 9.74 6.84 10.85
C ILE A 90 9.09 7.60 12.02
N ASN A 91 9.77 8.56 12.63
CA ASN A 91 9.23 9.37 13.73
C ASN A 91 8.13 10.35 13.29
N HIS A 92 7.97 10.58 11.98
CA HIS A 92 6.95 11.45 11.38
C HIS A 92 5.90 10.66 10.60
N LEU A 93 5.92 9.33 10.71
CA LEU A 93 5.04 8.44 9.97
C LEU A 93 3.67 8.35 10.63
N ALA A 94 2.64 8.39 9.81
CA ALA A 94 1.29 7.94 10.13
C ALA A 94 0.81 6.91 9.10
N LEU A 95 -0.08 6.01 9.54
CA LEU A 95 -0.66 4.96 8.72
C LEU A 95 -2.14 5.20 8.43
N LEU A 96 -2.60 4.60 7.35
CA LEU A 96 -4.01 4.50 7.00
C LEU A 96 -4.34 3.06 6.63
N ASP A 97 -5.53 2.59 7.00
CA ASP A 97 -6.01 1.24 6.72
C ASP A 97 -7.22 1.23 5.77
N ASN A 98 -7.21 0.27 4.84
CA ASN A 98 -8.32 0.04 3.94
C ASN A 98 -8.65 -1.46 3.92
N PHE A 99 -9.61 -1.86 4.76
CA PHE A 99 -10.07 -3.24 4.88
C PHE A 99 -11.06 -3.60 3.77
N CYS A 100 -10.85 -4.74 3.11
CA CYS A 100 -11.75 -5.28 2.10
C CYS A 100 -12.13 -6.71 2.48
N TRP A 101 -13.38 -6.90 2.92
CA TRP A 101 -13.86 -8.16 3.50
C TRP A 101 -15.18 -8.64 2.91
N CYS A 102 -15.37 -9.96 2.94
CA CYS A 102 -16.45 -10.60 2.20
C CYS A 102 -17.78 -10.65 2.97
N ASP A 103 -17.81 -10.96 4.26
CA ASP A 103 -19.05 -11.05 5.04
C ASP A 103 -18.80 -10.77 6.53
N ALA A 104 -19.57 -9.86 7.13
CA ALA A 104 -19.50 -9.54 8.55
C ALA A 104 -20.30 -10.53 9.43
N TYR A 105 -21.28 -11.24 8.84
CA TYR A 105 -22.14 -12.16 9.57
C TYR A 105 -21.57 -13.57 9.67
N ASN A 106 -20.58 -13.89 8.83
CA ASN A 106 -19.87 -15.15 8.92
C ASN A 106 -18.84 -15.09 10.07
N PRO A 107 -18.95 -15.93 11.11
CA PRO A 107 -18.06 -15.87 12.27
C PRO A 107 -16.57 -16.11 11.95
N GLU A 108 -16.27 -16.97 10.97
CA GLU A 108 -14.90 -17.24 10.52
C GLU A 108 -14.30 -15.99 9.85
N ARG A 109 -15.08 -15.33 8.98
CA ARG A 109 -14.66 -14.10 8.31
C ARG A 109 -14.49 -12.94 9.29
N LEU A 110 -15.37 -12.85 10.29
CA LEU A 110 -15.25 -11.88 11.37
C LEU A 110 -14.00 -12.15 12.24
N TRP A 111 -13.69 -13.42 12.53
CA TRP A 111 -12.45 -13.80 13.22
C TRP A 111 -11.22 -13.39 12.41
N GLN A 112 -11.22 -13.64 11.10
CA GLN A 112 -10.15 -13.18 10.20
C GLN A 112 -9.98 -11.65 10.25
N LEU A 113 -11.08 -10.89 10.26
CA LEU A 113 -11.04 -9.43 10.37
C LEU A 113 -10.43 -8.99 11.70
N LYS A 114 -10.86 -9.62 12.81
CA LYS A 114 -10.30 -9.37 14.14
C LYS A 114 -8.79 -9.62 14.17
N ARG A 115 -8.32 -10.73 13.60
CA ARG A 115 -6.90 -11.07 13.50
C ARG A 115 -6.09 -10.02 12.73
N ALA A 116 -6.65 -9.47 11.64
CA ALA A 116 -6.00 -8.39 10.91
C ALA A 116 -5.96 -7.08 11.72
N ALA A 117 -7.03 -6.74 12.44
CA ALA A 117 -7.08 -5.58 13.32
C ALA A 117 -6.12 -5.69 14.52
N GLU A 118 -5.96 -6.90 15.08
CA GLU A 118 -4.95 -7.22 16.11
C GLU A 118 -3.54 -6.91 15.59
N ALA A 119 -3.19 -7.33 14.37
CA ALA A 119 -1.90 -7.02 13.76
C ALA A 119 -1.70 -5.50 13.57
N CYS A 120 -2.74 -4.78 13.14
CA CYS A 120 -2.68 -3.31 13.04
C CYS A 120 -2.34 -2.68 14.39
N TYR A 121 -2.98 -3.11 15.48
CA TYR A 121 -2.68 -2.60 16.81
C TYR A 121 -1.25 -2.93 17.25
N ASP A 122 -0.84 -4.19 17.14
CA ASP A 122 0.48 -4.65 17.60
C ASP A 122 1.61 -3.94 16.83
N PHE A 123 1.46 -3.77 15.51
CA PHE A 123 2.48 -3.12 14.70
C PHE A 123 2.47 -1.60 14.86
N ALA A 124 1.30 -0.96 14.96
CA ALA A 124 1.21 0.48 15.25
C ALA A 124 1.89 0.83 16.57
N THR A 125 1.64 0.04 17.61
CA THR A 125 2.25 0.24 18.93
C THR A 125 3.76 -0.06 18.92
N ALA A 126 4.19 -1.13 18.26
CA ALA A 126 5.61 -1.48 18.14
C ALA A 126 6.42 -0.42 17.36
N PHE A 127 5.90 0.05 16.22
CA PHE A 127 6.53 1.10 15.42
C PHE A 127 6.27 2.51 15.92
N LYS A 128 5.46 2.67 16.97
CA LYS A 128 5.04 3.96 17.55
C LYS A 128 4.45 4.91 16.51
N THR A 129 3.66 4.36 15.60
CA THR A 129 3.02 5.10 14.50
C THR A 129 1.50 4.98 14.60
N PRO A 130 0.75 6.10 14.54
CA PRO A 130 -0.70 6.07 14.65
C PRO A 130 -1.34 5.71 13.31
N PHE A 131 -2.48 5.01 13.37
CA PHE A 131 -3.47 5.04 12.30
C PHE A 131 -4.30 6.32 12.43
N ILE A 132 -4.29 7.17 11.40
CA ILE A 132 -4.96 8.49 11.45
C ILE A 132 -6.22 8.57 10.60
N SER A 133 -6.46 7.57 9.76
CA SER A 133 -7.63 7.47 8.89
C SER A 133 -7.76 6.04 8.38
N GLY A 134 -8.96 5.66 7.98
CA GLY A 134 -9.19 4.35 7.38
C GLY A 134 -10.57 4.22 6.75
N LYS A 135 -10.82 3.06 6.14
CA LYS A 135 -12.12 2.68 5.60
C LYS A 135 -12.26 1.16 5.56
N ASP A 136 -13.48 0.68 5.73
CA ASP A 136 -13.88 -0.68 5.43
C ASP A 136 -14.78 -0.76 4.18
N SER A 137 -14.61 -1.84 3.43
CA SER A 137 -15.51 -2.29 2.37
C SER A 137 -15.93 -3.72 2.70
N MET A 138 -17.07 -3.84 3.36
CA MET A 138 -17.68 -5.12 3.73
C MET A 138 -18.64 -5.62 2.65
N PHE A 139 -19.01 -6.90 2.73
CA PHE A 139 -19.95 -7.56 1.81
C PHE A 139 -19.44 -7.76 0.38
N ASN A 140 -18.11 -7.92 0.21
CA ASN A 140 -17.46 -8.21 -1.07
C ASN A 140 -17.66 -9.67 -1.53
N ASN A 141 -18.91 -10.13 -1.61
CA ASN A 141 -19.27 -11.41 -2.19
C ASN A 141 -19.94 -11.19 -3.54
N PHE A 142 -19.50 -11.91 -4.56
CA PHE A 142 -20.34 -12.11 -5.74
C PHE A 142 -21.40 -13.17 -5.42
N LYS A 143 -22.65 -12.90 -5.81
CA LYS A 143 -23.76 -13.86 -5.74
C LYS A 143 -24.41 -13.90 -7.12
N GLY A 144 -24.45 -15.08 -7.74
CA GLY A 144 -24.98 -15.26 -9.09
C GLY A 144 -25.34 -16.69 -9.37
N TYR A 145 -25.39 -17.03 -10.65
CA TYR A 145 -25.63 -18.38 -11.14
C TYR A 145 -24.53 -18.78 -12.12
N ASP A 146 -24.16 -20.05 -12.15
CA ASP A 146 -23.25 -20.59 -13.16
C ASP A 146 -23.95 -20.89 -14.49
N GLU A 147 -23.22 -21.49 -15.43
CA GLU A 147 -23.74 -21.87 -16.76
C GLU A 147 -24.87 -22.90 -16.72
N ASN A 148 -25.02 -23.64 -15.61
CA ASN A 148 -26.08 -24.62 -15.41
C ASN A 148 -27.29 -24.04 -14.67
N GLY A 149 -27.24 -22.75 -14.29
CA GLY A 149 -28.28 -22.11 -13.49
C GLY A 149 -28.19 -22.41 -11.99
N GLU A 150 -27.07 -22.95 -11.52
CA GLU A 150 -26.85 -23.24 -10.09
C GLU A 150 -26.31 -22.01 -9.37
N LYS A 151 -26.78 -21.78 -8.13
CA LYS A 151 -26.37 -20.62 -7.34
C LYS A 151 -24.88 -20.72 -6.99
N VAL A 152 -24.14 -19.66 -7.31
CA VAL A 152 -22.72 -19.51 -6.97
C VAL A 152 -22.51 -18.30 -6.07
N MET A 153 -21.67 -18.48 -5.06
CA MET A 153 -21.16 -17.40 -4.22
C MET A 153 -19.63 -17.42 -4.26
N ILE A 154 -19.02 -16.31 -4.67
CA ILE A 154 -17.56 -16.17 -4.74
C ILE A 154 -17.17 -15.06 -3.75
N PRO A 155 -16.55 -15.40 -2.60
CA PRO A 155 -16.06 -14.40 -1.67
C PRO A 155 -14.79 -13.76 -2.21
N ALA A 156 -14.69 -12.43 -2.11
CA ALA A 156 -13.40 -11.78 -2.27
C ALA A 156 -12.45 -12.26 -1.15
N PRO A 157 -11.17 -12.49 -1.46
CA PRO A 157 -10.20 -12.83 -0.43
C PRO A 157 -10.08 -11.68 0.58
N PRO A 158 -9.88 -11.99 1.87
CA PRO A 158 -9.44 -11.01 2.86
C PRO A 158 -8.30 -10.17 2.30
N SER A 159 -8.45 -8.85 2.34
CA SER A 159 -7.40 -7.96 1.85
C SER A 159 -7.34 -6.66 2.63
N LEU A 160 -6.10 -6.15 2.74
CA LEU A 160 -5.79 -4.94 3.48
C LEU A 160 -4.77 -4.14 2.69
N LEU A 161 -5.15 -2.90 2.34
CA LEU A 161 -4.22 -1.89 1.83
C LEU A 161 -3.81 -1.00 3.00
N ILE A 162 -2.51 -0.90 3.25
CA ILE A 162 -1.94 0.05 4.19
C ILE A 162 -1.29 1.17 3.38
N SER A 163 -1.66 2.41 3.67
CA SER A 163 -0.94 3.58 3.19
C SER A 163 -0.09 4.17 4.31
N ALA A 164 1.11 4.60 3.98
CA ALA A 164 2.02 5.28 4.89
C ALA A 164 2.24 6.71 4.39
N ILE A 165 2.20 7.69 5.29
CA ILE A 165 2.41 9.10 4.96
C ILE A 165 3.22 9.80 6.06
N GLY A 166 4.09 10.73 5.67
CA GLY A 166 4.83 11.53 6.63
C GLY A 166 5.68 12.60 5.97
N VAL A 167 6.20 13.51 6.78
CA VAL A 167 7.03 14.64 6.30
C VAL A 167 8.48 14.20 6.14
N ILE A 168 9.09 14.57 5.01
CA ILE A 168 10.55 14.55 4.83
C ILE A 168 11.06 15.98 5.02
N GLU A 169 12.03 16.17 5.91
CA GLU A 169 12.53 17.50 6.28
C GLU A 169 13.31 18.19 5.16
N ASN A 170 13.97 17.41 4.31
CA ASN A 170 14.65 17.90 3.12
C ASN A 170 14.40 16.96 1.93
N ILE A 171 13.73 17.45 0.90
CA ILE A 171 13.43 16.70 -0.33
C ILE A 171 14.67 16.22 -1.08
N GLU A 172 15.83 16.86 -0.89
CA GLU A 172 17.10 16.42 -1.48
C GLU A 172 17.59 15.07 -0.90
N ASN A 173 17.05 14.64 0.24
CA ASN A 173 17.34 13.33 0.83
C ASN A 173 16.45 12.21 0.26
N ALA A 174 15.55 12.51 -0.68
CA ALA A 174 14.68 11.51 -1.27
C ALA A 174 15.49 10.50 -2.10
N VAL A 175 15.28 9.21 -1.85
CA VAL A 175 16.02 8.12 -2.51
C VAL A 175 15.13 7.45 -3.55
N SER A 176 15.62 7.38 -4.80
CA SER A 176 14.92 6.75 -5.93
C SER A 176 15.42 5.33 -6.17
N LEU A 177 14.61 4.52 -6.86
CA LEU A 177 14.89 3.11 -7.12
C LEU A 177 16.08 2.83 -8.04
N ASP A 178 16.50 3.79 -8.86
CA ASP A 178 17.54 3.57 -9.87
C ASP A 178 18.96 3.60 -9.31
N VAL A 179 19.76 2.64 -9.74
CA VAL A 179 21.20 2.59 -9.49
C VAL A 179 21.86 3.79 -10.19
N LYS A 180 22.57 4.61 -9.42
CA LYS A 180 23.10 5.90 -9.89
C LYS A 180 24.44 5.78 -10.59
N MET A 181 25.28 4.84 -10.17
CA MET A 181 26.58 4.59 -10.78
C MET A 181 27.00 3.12 -10.62
N PRO A 182 27.87 2.59 -11.51
CA PRO A 182 28.44 1.26 -11.33
C PRO A 182 29.28 1.16 -10.05
N GLY A 183 29.22 0.02 -9.38
CA GLY A 183 30.05 -0.28 -8.21
C GLY A 183 29.52 0.26 -6.87
N THR A 184 28.30 0.80 -6.84
CA THR A 184 27.60 1.25 -5.63
C THR A 184 26.11 0.94 -5.72
#